data_AF-A0A9D8HK11-F1
#
_entry.id   AF-A0A9D8HK11-F1
#
_cell.length_a   1.000
_cell.length_b   1.000
_cell.length_c   1.000
_cell.angle_alpha   90.00
_cell.angle_beta   90.00
_cell.angle_gamma   90.00
#
_symmetry.space_group_name_H-M   'P 1'
#
loop_
_entity.id
_entity.type
_entity.pdbx_description
1 polymer ?
#
loop_
_entity_poly.entity_id
_entity_poly.type
_entity_poly.pdbx_seq_one_letter_code
_entity_poly.pdbx_strand_id
1 'polypeptide(L)'
;IALIYFDGWWRFFKLNIERGADFGSIWFALSLLDINIPKLDLIYLLLSITLFVGLVIYLLKLPSTPNLAAIALFALVIFTTVGKVYSPQYILWLTPLAVIALQNSRQLITFWFWQATEITYHLAIWQYLALFSDAKFGLPAGGYAAATLIRVIGVCTFAYILMRDLPTSSTAKRD
;
A
#
# COMPACT_ATOMS: atom_id res chain seq x y z
N ILE A 1 4.75 -22.68 17.45
CA ILE A 1 4.74 -21.28 17.99
C ILE A 1 3.34 -20.67 17.87
N ALA A 2 2.76 -20.52 16.67
CA ALA A 2 1.40 -19.96 16.50
C ALA A 2 0.29 -20.73 17.23
N LEU A 3 0.38 -22.06 17.30
CA LEU A 3 -0.59 -22.91 18.02
C LEU A 3 -0.50 -22.82 19.55
N ILE A 4 0.65 -22.43 20.11
CA ILE A 4 0.90 -22.42 21.56
C ILE A 4 0.52 -21.06 22.18
N TYR A 5 0.55 -19.98 21.38
CA TYR A 5 0.24 -18.61 21.80
C TYR A 5 -0.97 -18.05 21.05
N PHE A 6 -2.02 -18.86 20.87
CA PHE A 6 -3.19 -18.50 20.09
C PHE A 6 -3.82 -17.17 20.53
N ASP A 7 -3.96 -16.95 21.84
CA ASP A 7 -4.55 -15.72 22.38
C ASP A 7 -3.78 -14.44 22.00
N GLY A 8 -2.45 -14.52 21.94
CA GLY A 8 -1.59 -13.40 21.55
C GLY A 8 -1.77 -13.01 20.08
N TRP A 9 -1.73 -14.00 19.18
CA TRP A 9 -1.96 -13.78 17.75
C TRP A 9 -3.41 -13.36 17.50
N TRP A 10 -4.37 -13.99 18.16
CA TRP A 10 -5.79 -13.65 18.05
C TRP A 10 -6.07 -12.21 18.50
N ARG A 11 -5.44 -11.73 19.57
CA ARG A 11 -5.57 -10.34 20.02
C ARG A 11 -5.15 -9.35 18.93
N PHE A 12 -4.06 -9.63 18.21
CA PHE A 12 -3.62 -8.81 17.08
C PHE A 12 -4.67 -8.79 15.95
N PHE A 13 -5.21 -9.94 15.58
CA PHE A 13 -6.26 -10.02 14.54
C PHE A 13 -7.54 -9.30 14.98
N LYS A 14 -7.99 -9.53 16.21
CA LYS A 14 -9.16 -8.88 16.79
C LYS A 14 -9.04 -7.37 16.78
N LEU A 15 -7.89 -6.82 17.21
CA LEU A 15 -7.63 -5.37 17.17
C LEU A 15 -7.66 -4.82 15.74
N ASN A 16 -7.14 -5.53 14.75
CA ASN A 16 -7.21 -5.09 13.36
C ASN A 16 -8.63 -5.15 12.77
N ILE A 17 -9.43 -6.12 13.21
CA ILE A 17 -10.84 -6.26 12.80
C ILE A 17 -11.68 -5.12 13.41
N GLU A 18 -11.56 -4.91 14.72
CA GLU A 18 -12.39 -3.96 15.47
C GLU A 18 -12.00 -2.48 15.24
N ARG A 19 -10.76 -2.22 14.80
CA ARG A 19 -10.28 -0.85 14.59
C ARG A 19 -10.89 -0.21 13.34
N GLY A 20 -11.34 1.04 13.48
CA GLY A 20 -11.80 1.86 12.36
C GLY A 20 -10.67 2.32 11.43
N ALA A 21 -10.97 3.29 10.57
CA ALA A 21 -9.96 3.96 9.77
C ALA A 21 -8.97 4.71 10.68
N ASP A 22 -7.67 4.53 10.42
CA ASP A 22 -6.58 5.13 11.20
C ASP A 22 -5.53 5.72 10.26
N PHE A 23 -4.49 6.31 10.85
CA PHE A 23 -3.39 6.96 10.15
C PHE A 23 -2.90 6.17 8.91
N GLY A 24 -2.76 6.90 7.81
CA GLY A 24 -2.17 6.45 6.55
C GLY A 24 -3.09 5.70 5.62
N SER A 25 -4.27 5.31 6.09
CA SER A 25 -5.30 4.73 5.25
C SER A 25 -5.97 5.77 4.37
N ILE A 26 -6.40 5.35 3.18
CA ILE A 26 -7.23 6.19 2.31
C ILE A 26 -8.53 6.59 3.00
N TRP A 27 -9.08 5.70 3.82
CA TRP A 27 -10.34 5.90 4.54
C TRP A 27 -10.25 7.02 5.57
N PHE A 28 -9.15 7.09 6.31
CA PHE A 28 -8.94 8.14 7.29
C PHE A 28 -8.69 9.48 6.58
N ALA A 29 -7.90 9.49 5.51
CA ALA A 29 -7.72 10.69 4.68
C ALA A 29 -9.05 11.24 4.14
N LEU A 30 -9.95 10.36 3.67
CA LEU A 30 -11.29 10.76 3.23
C LEU A 30 -12.14 11.33 4.38
N SER A 31 -12.09 10.73 5.58
CA SER A 31 -12.82 11.27 6.73
C SER A 31 -12.34 12.67 7.15
N LEU A 32 -11.04 12.96 6.98
CA LEU A 32 -10.48 14.30 7.23
C LEU A 32 -10.92 15.35 6.19
N LEU A 33 -11.44 14.89 5.06
CA LEU A 33 -12.05 15.72 4.00
C LEU A 33 -13.58 15.70 4.07
N ASP A 34 -14.15 15.29 5.21
CA ASP A 34 -15.59 15.15 5.45
C ASP A 34 -16.29 14.11 4.55
N ILE A 35 -15.53 13.20 3.93
CA ILE A 35 -16.04 12.09 3.11
C ILE A 35 -16.07 10.82 3.96
N ASN A 36 -17.20 10.58 4.62
CA ASN A 36 -17.39 9.41 5.47
C ASN A 36 -17.91 8.20 4.67
N ILE A 37 -17.25 7.06 4.81
CA ILE A 37 -17.62 5.81 4.14
C ILE A 37 -18.46 4.94 5.09
N PRO A 38 -19.79 4.81 4.85
CA PRO A 38 -20.64 3.98 5.70
C PRO A 38 -20.29 2.50 5.53
N LYS A 39 -20.41 1.72 6.61
CA LYS A 39 -20.13 0.27 6.63
C LYS A 39 -18.71 -0.06 6.10
N LEU A 40 -17.72 0.73 6.52
CA LEU A 40 -16.32 0.60 6.09
C LEU A 40 -15.80 -0.83 6.23
N ASP A 41 -16.12 -1.56 7.31
CA ASP A 41 -15.65 -2.93 7.50
C ASP A 41 -16.10 -3.89 6.39
N LEU A 42 -17.36 -3.74 5.94
CA LEU A 42 -17.91 -4.54 4.84
C LEU A 42 -17.26 -4.14 3.51
N ILE A 43 -17.12 -2.85 3.25
CA ILE A 43 -16.50 -2.34 2.01
C ILE A 43 -15.04 -2.77 1.93
N TYR A 44 -14.28 -2.61 3.02
CA TYR A 44 -12.92 -3.09 3.16
C TYR A 44 -12.82 -4.57 2.83
N LEU A 45 -13.64 -5.42 3.47
CA LEU A 45 -13.62 -6.86 3.26
C LEU A 45 -13.90 -7.23 1.79
N LEU A 46 -14.98 -6.71 1.23
CA LEU A 46 -15.39 -7.02 -0.14
C LEU A 46 -14.36 -6.53 -1.16
N LEU A 47 -13.82 -5.33 -0.97
CA LEU A 47 -12.80 -4.74 -1.85
C LEU A 47 -11.49 -5.53 -1.78
N SER A 48 -11.03 -5.89 -0.58
CA SER A 48 -9.85 -6.73 -0.40
C SER A 48 -10.02 -8.09 -1.10
N ILE A 49 -11.11 -8.80 -0.86
CA ILE A 49 -11.38 -10.10 -1.51
C ILE A 49 -11.40 -9.94 -3.02
N THR A 50 -12.11 -8.93 -3.53
CA THR A 50 -12.22 -8.67 -4.97
C THR A 50 -10.85 -8.42 -5.61
N LEU A 51 -10.00 -7.61 -4.99
CA LEU A 51 -8.67 -7.31 -5.51
C LEU A 51 -7.71 -8.51 -5.42
N PHE A 52 -7.77 -9.29 -4.34
CA PHE A 52 -6.95 -10.51 -4.25
C PHE A 52 -7.39 -11.58 -5.25
N VAL A 53 -8.70 -11.80 -5.43
CA VAL A 53 -9.23 -12.67 -6.47
C VAL A 53 -8.83 -12.16 -7.86
N GLY A 54 -8.94 -10.85 -8.08
CA GLY A 54 -8.47 -10.21 -9.32
C GLY A 54 -6.98 -10.43 -9.58
N LEU A 55 -6.14 -10.32 -8.55
CA LEU A 55 -4.70 -10.61 -8.63
C LEU A 55 -4.46 -12.07 -8.99
N VAL A 56 -5.15 -13.02 -8.36
CA VAL A 56 -5.03 -14.45 -8.69
C VAL A 56 -5.43 -14.72 -10.14
N ILE A 57 -6.58 -14.21 -10.58
CA ILE A 57 -7.05 -14.35 -11.97
C ILE A 57 -6.03 -13.74 -12.95
N TYR A 58 -5.49 -12.57 -12.63
CA TYR A 58 -4.46 -11.92 -13.42
C TYR A 58 -3.20 -12.80 -13.54
N LEU A 59 -2.68 -13.31 -12.43
CA LEU A 59 -1.48 -14.16 -12.41
C LEU A 59 -1.68 -15.46 -13.20
N LEU A 60 -2.86 -16.08 -13.12
CA LEU A 60 -3.19 -17.29 -13.89
C LEU A 60 -3.28 -17.06 -15.40
N LYS A 61 -3.56 -15.82 -15.83
CA LYS A 61 -3.62 -15.46 -17.26
C LYS A 61 -2.27 -15.09 -17.84
N LEU A 62 -1.22 -14.96 -17.03
CA LEU A 62 0.10 -14.60 -17.53
C LEU A 62 0.73 -15.77 -18.30
N PRO A 63 1.45 -15.48 -19.40
CA PRO A 63 2.11 -16.52 -20.20
C PRO A 63 3.25 -17.23 -19.45
N SER A 64 3.82 -16.57 -18.45
CA SER A 64 4.87 -17.09 -17.59
C SER A 64 4.64 -16.64 -16.16
N THR A 65 5.11 -17.45 -15.20
CA THR A 65 5.01 -17.13 -13.78
C THR A 65 5.96 -15.99 -13.43
N PRO A 66 5.46 -14.85 -12.88
CA PRO A 66 6.33 -13.78 -12.41
C PRO A 66 7.23 -14.23 -11.26
N ASN A 67 8.26 -13.43 -10.97
CA ASN A 67 9.09 -13.68 -9.80
C ASN A 67 8.27 -13.53 -8.50
N LEU A 68 8.70 -14.24 -7.44
CA LEU A 68 8.03 -14.20 -6.14
C LEU A 68 7.96 -12.78 -5.57
N ALA A 69 8.99 -11.96 -5.81
CA ALA A 69 9.06 -10.59 -5.33
C ALA A 69 7.94 -9.70 -5.90
N ALA A 70 7.62 -9.81 -7.19
CA ALA A 70 6.55 -9.07 -7.83
C ALA A 70 5.18 -9.51 -7.31
N ILE A 71 4.96 -10.83 -7.18
CA ILE A 71 3.72 -11.38 -6.63
C ILE A 71 3.50 -10.88 -5.19
N ALA A 72 4.55 -10.98 -4.36
CA ALA A 72 4.53 -10.47 -3.00
C ALA A 72 4.25 -8.96 -3.00
N LEU A 73 4.98 -8.17 -3.81
CA LEU A 73 4.77 -6.74 -3.92
C LEU A 73 3.31 -6.40 -4.25
N PHE A 74 2.69 -7.03 -5.25
CA PHE A 74 1.30 -6.74 -5.62
C PHE A 74 0.31 -7.07 -4.51
N ALA A 75 0.49 -8.21 -3.85
CA ALA A 75 -0.33 -8.59 -2.69
C ALA A 75 -0.23 -7.54 -1.57
N LEU A 76 0.97 -7.02 -1.34
CA LEU A 76 1.23 -6.04 -0.30
C LEU A 76 0.78 -4.63 -0.69
N VAL A 77 0.85 -4.26 -1.96
CA VAL A 77 0.24 -3.02 -2.46
C VAL A 77 -1.27 -3.04 -2.26
N ILE A 78 -1.96 -4.15 -2.55
CA ILE A 78 -3.39 -4.31 -2.24
C ILE A 78 -3.63 -4.14 -0.74
N PHE A 79 -2.88 -4.88 0.08
CA PHE A 79 -3.01 -4.84 1.54
C PHE A 79 -2.80 -3.43 2.12
N THR A 80 -1.75 -2.73 1.70
CA THR A 80 -1.38 -1.40 2.21
C THR A 80 -2.22 -0.25 1.65
N THR A 81 -2.87 -0.47 0.51
CA THR A 81 -3.76 0.53 -0.10
C THR A 81 -5.17 0.44 0.47
N VAL A 82 -5.69 -0.78 0.58
CA VAL A 82 -7.06 -1.04 1.04
C VAL A 82 -7.13 -1.11 2.57
N GLY A 83 -6.01 -1.43 3.23
CA GLY A 83 -5.91 -1.53 4.68
C GLY A 83 -6.52 -0.35 5.41
N LYS A 84 -7.19 -0.64 6.53
CA LYS A 84 -7.75 0.39 7.41
C LYS A 84 -6.71 1.27 8.07
N VAL A 85 -5.43 0.86 8.01
CA VAL A 85 -4.26 1.56 8.59
C VAL A 85 -3.03 1.32 7.71
N TYR A 86 -2.14 2.31 7.64
CA TYR A 86 -0.85 2.18 6.97
C TYR A 86 0.28 2.73 7.85
N SER A 87 1.30 1.90 8.09
CA SER A 87 2.52 2.33 8.79
C SER A 87 3.58 2.76 7.78
N PRO A 88 4.25 3.92 7.97
CA PRO A 88 5.40 4.32 7.16
C PRO A 88 6.53 3.28 7.14
N GLN A 89 6.62 2.42 8.16
CA GLN A 89 7.60 1.33 8.24
C GLN A 89 7.39 0.28 7.16
N TYR A 90 6.21 0.25 6.52
CA TYR A 90 5.93 -0.69 5.45
C TYR A 90 6.86 -0.54 4.24
N ILE A 91 7.38 0.67 4.05
CA ILE A 91 8.32 0.97 2.96
C ILE A 91 9.62 0.17 3.04
N LEU A 92 10.05 -0.24 4.24
CA LEU A 92 11.31 -0.93 4.47
C LEU A 92 11.37 -2.30 3.79
N TRP A 93 10.23 -2.95 3.62
CA TRP A 93 10.13 -4.25 2.96
C TRP A 93 9.47 -4.16 1.58
N LEU A 94 8.60 -3.17 1.34
CA LEU A 94 8.10 -2.90 -0.02
C LEU A 94 9.22 -2.48 -0.99
N THR A 95 10.15 -1.64 -0.54
CA THR A 95 11.26 -1.14 -1.38
C THR A 95 12.16 -2.25 -1.93
N PRO A 96 12.72 -3.16 -1.12
CA PRO A 96 13.56 -4.24 -1.65
C PRO A 96 12.78 -5.17 -2.59
N LEU A 97 11.51 -5.48 -2.28
CA LEU A 97 10.66 -6.26 -3.18
C LEU A 97 10.45 -5.55 -4.52
N ALA A 98 10.20 -4.24 -4.49
CA ALA A 98 10.07 -3.41 -5.68
C ALA A 98 11.34 -3.41 -6.52
N VAL A 99 12.52 -3.22 -5.90
CA VAL A 99 13.81 -3.21 -6.59
C VAL A 99 14.08 -4.54 -7.28
N ILE A 100 13.79 -5.68 -6.63
CA ILE A 100 13.93 -7.01 -7.22
C ILE A 100 12.91 -7.25 -8.36
N ALA A 101 11.75 -6.62 -8.27
CA ALA A 101 10.68 -6.78 -9.26
C ALA A 101 10.90 -5.95 -10.54
N LEU A 102 11.74 -4.92 -10.51
CA LEU A 102 12.04 -4.07 -11.67
C LEU A 102 12.62 -4.87 -12.84
N GLN A 103 12.12 -4.56 -14.04
CA GLN A 103 12.49 -5.25 -15.29
C GLN A 103 13.18 -4.32 -16.29
N ASN A 104 12.90 -3.01 -16.25
CA ASN A 104 13.40 -2.07 -17.24
C ASN A 104 13.65 -0.66 -16.66
N SER A 105 14.40 0.17 -17.40
CA SER A 105 14.75 1.52 -16.95
C SER A 105 13.58 2.51 -16.91
N ARG A 106 12.48 2.24 -17.61
CA ARG A 106 11.28 3.10 -17.55
C ARG A 106 10.55 2.94 -16.22
N GLN A 107 10.55 1.72 -15.67
CA GLN A 107 9.99 1.45 -14.35
C GLN A 107 10.77 2.13 -13.23
N LEU A 108 12.07 2.40 -13.40
CA LEU A 108 12.87 3.17 -12.44
C LEU A 108 12.30 4.58 -12.20
N ILE A 109 11.84 5.25 -13.25
CA ILE A 109 11.24 6.60 -13.13
C ILE A 109 9.99 6.53 -12.26
N THR A 110 9.15 5.52 -12.47
CA THR A 110 7.92 5.34 -11.70
C THR A 110 8.22 4.89 -10.26
N PHE A 111 9.26 4.08 -10.06
CA PHE A 111 9.75 3.71 -8.74
C PHE A 111 10.19 4.96 -7.96
N TRP A 112 11.02 5.82 -8.54
CA TRP A 112 11.46 7.05 -7.87
C TRP A 112 10.32 8.03 -7.61
N PHE A 113 9.34 8.10 -8.52
CA PHE A 113 8.11 8.85 -8.27
C PHE A 113 7.38 8.31 -7.03
N TRP A 114 7.16 7.00 -6.94
CA TRP A 114 6.55 6.39 -5.74
C TRP A 114 7.38 6.66 -4.47
N GLN A 115 8.71 6.51 -4.51
CA GLN A 115 9.57 6.81 -3.35
C GLN A 115 9.44 8.26 -2.90
N ALA A 116 9.35 9.22 -3.82
CA ALA A 116 9.10 10.61 -3.47
C ALA A 116 7.76 10.77 -2.74
N THR A 117 6.69 10.11 -3.21
CA THR A 117 5.39 10.14 -2.52
C THR A 117 5.43 9.54 -1.11
N GLU A 118 6.20 8.47 -0.91
CA GLU A 118 6.37 7.83 0.40
C GLU A 118 7.17 8.71 1.36
N ILE A 119 8.21 9.40 0.88
CA ILE A 119 8.96 10.38 1.67
C ILE A 119 8.05 11.55 2.06
N THR A 120 7.26 12.07 1.12
CA THR A 120 6.27 13.12 1.41
C THR A 120 5.30 12.68 2.49
N TYR A 121 4.75 11.47 2.40
CA TYR A 121 3.86 10.92 3.41
C TYR A 121 4.57 10.73 4.76
N HIS A 122 5.81 10.23 4.77
CA HIS A 122 6.61 10.07 5.99
C HIS A 122 6.78 11.40 6.72
N LEU A 123 7.12 12.47 6.02
CA LEU A 123 7.20 13.80 6.63
C LEU A 123 5.82 14.28 7.11
N ALA A 124 4.77 14.05 6.30
CA ALA A 124 3.42 14.47 6.60
C ALA A 124 2.85 13.84 7.88
N ILE A 125 3.06 12.54 8.12
CA ILE A 125 2.55 11.88 9.32
C ILE A 125 3.16 12.46 10.59
N TRP A 126 4.48 12.72 10.62
CA TRP A 126 5.12 13.29 11.80
C TRP A 126 4.71 14.75 12.02
N GLN A 127 4.57 15.52 10.95
CA GLN A 127 4.07 16.89 11.03
C GLN A 127 2.60 16.95 11.47
N TYR A 128 1.77 15.98 11.07
CA TYR A 128 0.39 15.86 11.54
C TYR A 128 0.35 15.46 13.01
N LEU A 129 1.15 14.48 13.41
CA LEU A 129 1.26 14.02 14.79
C LEU A 129 1.78 15.11 15.75
N ALA A 130 2.64 16.01 15.26
CA ALA A 130 3.13 17.15 16.06
C ALA A 130 2.00 18.04 16.60
N LEU A 131 0.89 18.16 15.87
CA LEU A 131 -0.29 18.93 16.30
C LEU A 131 -0.98 18.33 17.54
N PHE A 132 -0.76 17.05 17.85
CA PHE A 132 -1.29 16.40 19.05
C PHE A 132 -0.41 16.62 20.29
N SER A 133 0.76 17.22 20.13
CA SER A 133 1.78 17.42 21.17
C SER A 133 2.04 18.90 21.46
N ASP A 134 1.03 19.76 21.31
CA ASP A 134 1.11 21.23 21.50
C ASP A 134 2.22 21.93 20.68
N ALA A 135 2.65 21.34 19.55
CA ALA A 135 3.64 21.97 18.70
C ALA A 135 3.08 23.23 18.03
N LYS A 136 3.89 24.30 17.99
CA LYS A 136 3.53 25.58 17.34
C LYS A 136 3.30 25.45 15.83
N PHE A 137 3.94 24.47 15.19
CA PHE A 137 3.84 24.21 13.76
C PHE A 137 3.57 22.72 13.55
N GLY A 138 2.74 22.44 12.56
CA GLY A 138 2.43 21.09 12.10
C GLY A 138 1.58 21.14 10.84
N LEU A 139 1.37 19.98 10.23
CA LEU A 139 0.63 19.88 8.98
C LEU A 139 -0.87 19.80 9.28
N PRO A 140 -1.73 20.70 8.77
CA PRO A 140 -3.17 20.60 8.97
C PRO A 140 -3.78 19.32 8.35
N ALA A 141 -4.97 18.93 8.83
CA ALA A 141 -5.69 17.73 8.39
C ALA A 141 -5.79 17.59 6.86
N GLY A 142 -6.15 18.66 6.15
CA GLY A 142 -6.25 18.64 4.69
C GLY A 142 -4.91 18.38 4.00
N GLY A 143 -3.81 18.91 4.53
CA GLY A 143 -2.46 18.66 3.99
C GLY A 143 -2.02 17.21 4.21
N TYR A 144 -2.33 16.65 5.39
CA TYR A 144 -2.07 15.25 5.69
C TYR A 144 -2.91 14.30 4.82
N ALA A 145 -4.19 14.63 4.61
CA ALA A 145 -5.07 13.89 3.72
C ALA A 145 -4.54 13.90 2.28
N ALA A 146 -4.15 15.08 1.76
CA ALA A 146 -3.56 15.20 0.43
C ALA A 146 -2.27 14.37 0.27
N ALA A 147 -1.35 14.43 1.24
CA ALA A 147 -0.13 13.62 1.22
C ALA A 147 -0.43 12.10 1.21
N THR A 148 -1.43 11.68 1.98
CA THR A 148 -1.89 10.28 2.03
C THR A 148 -2.47 9.84 0.67
N LEU A 149 -3.29 10.67 0.03
CA LEU A 149 -3.84 10.38 -1.30
C LEU A 149 -2.76 10.32 -2.37
N ILE A 150 -1.80 11.26 -2.35
CA ILE A 150 -0.64 11.27 -3.26
C ILE A 150 0.18 9.98 -3.11
N ARG A 151 0.42 9.52 -1.88
CA ARG A 151 1.09 8.23 -1.63
C ARG A 151 0.34 7.05 -2.26
N VAL A 152 -0.97 6.97 -2.04
CA VAL A 152 -1.81 5.90 -2.62
C VAL A 152 -1.75 5.92 -4.15
N ILE A 153 -1.83 7.11 -4.76
CA ILE A 153 -1.68 7.27 -6.21
C ILE A 153 -0.28 6.83 -6.67
N GLY A 154 0.76 7.20 -5.93
CA GLY A 154 2.16 6.84 -6.22
C GLY A 154 2.35 5.32 -6.28
N VAL A 155 1.96 4.62 -5.21
CA VAL A 155 2.12 3.16 -5.14
C VAL A 155 1.24 2.41 -6.15
N CYS A 156 0.01 2.88 -6.39
CA CYS A 156 -0.88 2.27 -7.38
C CYS A 156 -0.35 2.48 -8.81
N THR A 157 0.18 3.66 -9.11
CA THR A 157 0.79 3.95 -10.42
C THR A 157 2.00 3.07 -10.66
N PHE A 158 2.87 2.93 -9.66
CA PHE A 158 4.02 2.04 -9.74
C PHE A 158 3.63 0.57 -9.95
N ALA A 159 2.70 0.06 -9.13
CA ALA A 159 2.21 -1.30 -9.26
C ALA A 159 1.55 -1.56 -10.62
N TYR A 160 0.73 -0.62 -11.11
CA TYR A 160 0.08 -0.73 -12.42
C TYR A 160 1.08 -0.81 -13.57
N ILE A 161 2.10 0.07 -13.59
CA ILE A 161 3.13 0.06 -14.64
C ILE A 161 3.91 -1.25 -14.60
N LEU A 162 4.25 -1.73 -13.40
CA LEU A 162 4.94 -3.00 -13.23
C LEU A 162 4.09 -4.18 -13.74
N MET A 163 2.81 -4.23 -13.37
CA MET A 163 1.87 -5.27 -13.85
C MET A 163 1.74 -5.23 -15.37
N ARG A 164 1.48 -4.07 -15.96
CA ARG A 164 1.30 -3.89 -17.41
C ARG A 164 2.48 -4.44 -18.22
N ASP A 165 3.70 -4.28 -17.71
CA ASP A 165 4.90 -4.66 -18.43
C ASP A 165 5.27 -6.16 -18.25
N LEU A 166 4.69 -6.87 -17.27
CA LEU A 166 5.00 -8.30 -17.02
C LEU A 166 4.85 -9.21 -18.26
N PRO A 167 3.79 -9.11 -19.09
CA PRO A 167 3.62 -9.97 -20.25
C PRO A 167 4.66 -9.71 -21.36
N THR A 168 5.29 -8.53 -21.34
CA THR A 168 6.21 -8.08 -22.40
C THR A 168 7.65 -8.51 -22.18
N SER A 169 7.98 -9.19 -21.06
CA SER A 169 9.35 -9.56 -20.69
C SER A 169 9.96 -10.71 -21.50
N SER A 170 9.61 -10.85 -22.79
CA SER A 170 10.36 -11.65 -23.77
C SER A 170 11.20 -10.75 -24.66
N THR A 171 12.22 -10.15 -24.07
CA THR A 171 13.38 -9.63 -24.82
C THR A 171 14.63 -10.28 -24.24
N ALA A 172 14.68 -11.60 -24.28
CA ALA A 172 15.98 -12.26 -24.29
C ALA A 172 16.62 -11.92 -25.63
N LYS A 173 17.66 -11.09 -25.62
CA LYS A 173 18.74 -11.28 -26.59
C LYS A 173 19.29 -12.67 -26.30
N ARG A 174 18.97 -13.61 -27.19
CA ARG A 174 19.72 -14.87 -27.32
C ARG A 174 21.05 -14.48 -27.95
N ASP A 175 22.05 -14.21 -27.11
CA ASP A 175 23.45 -14.16 -27.51
C ASP A 175 24.14 -15.41 -26.96
#